data_AF-A0A8T7D550-F1
#
_entry.id   AF-A0A8T7D550-F1
#
_cell.length_a   1.000
_cell.length_b   1.000
_cell.length_c   1.000
_cell.angle_alpha   90.00
_cell.angle_beta   90.00
_cell.angle_gamma   90.00
#
_symmetry.space_group_name_H-M   'P 1'
#
loop_
_entity.id
_entity.type
_entity.pdbx_description
1 polymer ?
#
loop_
_entity_poly.entity_id
_entity_poly.type
_entity_poly.pdbx_seq_one_letter_code
_entity_poly.pdbx_strand_id
1 'polypeptide(L)' 'MNTISTNTIAAIRPPAVAGLFYPNDPTALKEMVAGFLKESAKNSRDEPSVTARIMPTVTPKAIVAPHAGFIYSGATAASA' A
#
# COMPACT_ATOMS: atom_id res chain seq x y z
N MET A 1 50.85 1.04 -0.81
CA MET A 1 50.11 2.02 0.02
C MET A 1 48.62 1.88 -0.29
N ASN A 2 47.79 1.87 0.77
CA ASN A 2 46.42 1.38 0.80
C ASN A 2 45.37 2.15 -0.03
N THR A 3 44.49 1.32 -0.60
CA THR A 3 43.10 1.50 -1.08
C THR A 3 42.30 2.71 -0.60
N ILE A 4 41.66 3.42 -1.53
CA ILE A 4 40.42 4.19 -1.30
C ILE A 4 39.47 3.98 -2.48
N SER A 5 38.30 3.39 -2.20
CA SER A 5 37.01 3.93 -2.63
C SER A 5 35.90 3.17 -1.91
N THR A 6 35.44 3.74 -0.79
CA THR A 6 34.25 3.28 -0.07
C THR A 6 33.03 3.58 -0.92
N ASN A 7 32.39 2.53 -1.43
CA ASN A 7 31.11 2.58 -2.10
C ASN A 7 30.05 3.14 -1.13
N THR A 8 29.48 4.30 -1.42
CA THR A 8 28.44 4.95 -0.61
C THR A 8 27.15 4.14 -0.68
N ILE A 9 27.02 3.13 0.18
CA ILE A 9 25.75 2.46 0.43
C ILE A 9 24.87 3.48 1.16
N ALA A 10 23.82 3.96 0.51
CA ALA A 10 22.82 4.83 1.15
C ALA A 10 22.33 4.15 2.45
N ALA A 11 22.39 4.87 3.57
CA ALA A 11 21.95 4.34 4.86
C ALA A 11 20.45 3.97 4.80
N ILE A 12 20.12 2.70 5.06
CA ILE A 12 18.74 2.23 5.08
C ILE A 12 18.02 2.81 6.31
N ARG A 13 16.94 3.55 6.12
CA ARG A 13 16.09 4.04 7.21
C ARG A 13 15.15 2.92 7.69
N PRO A 14 15.20 2.51 8.96
CA PRO A 14 14.29 1.48 9.49
C PRO A 14 12.85 2.01 9.59
N PRO A 15 11.84 1.12 9.56
CA PRO A 15 10.44 1.50 9.72
C PRO A 15 10.17 1.98 11.16
N ALA A 16 9.81 3.25 11.32
CA ALA A 16 9.67 3.88 12.64
C ALA A 16 8.40 3.47 13.43
N VAL A 17 7.41 2.87 12.77
CA VAL A 17 6.08 2.56 13.37
C VAL A 17 5.63 1.11 13.17
N ALA A 18 6.53 0.24 12.70
CA ALA A 18 6.25 -1.19 12.61
C ALA A 18 6.04 -1.76 14.03
N GLY A 19 5.00 -2.58 14.19
CA GLY A 19 4.51 -3.06 15.49
C GLY A 19 3.59 -2.09 16.23
N LEU A 20 3.48 -0.82 15.79
CA LEU A 20 2.57 0.18 16.38
C LEU A 20 1.38 0.44 15.46
N PHE A 21 1.63 0.78 14.19
CA PHE A 21 0.59 1.17 13.23
C PHE A 21 0.18 0.00 12.32
N TYR A 22 1.09 -0.95 12.12
CA TYR A 22 0.90 -2.15 11.32
C TYR A 22 1.82 -3.26 11.87
N PRO A 23 1.57 -4.55 11.54
CA PRO A 23 2.37 -5.65 12.06
C PRO A 23 3.87 -5.51 11.73
N ASN A 24 4.74 -5.80 12.71
CA ASN A 24 6.18 -5.87 12.48
C ASN A 24 6.59 -7.18 11.76
N ASP A 25 5.75 -8.22 11.85
CA ASP A 25 5.94 -9.44 11.08
C ASP A 25 5.58 -9.19 9.60
N PRO A 26 6.50 -9.42 8.65
CA PRO A 26 6.29 -9.12 7.24
C PRO A 26 5.23 -10.01 6.59
N THR A 27 5.06 -11.24 7.05
CA THR A 27 4.05 -12.17 6.52
C THR A 27 2.66 -11.69 6.90
N ALA A 28 2.45 -11.38 8.19
CA ALA A 28 1.20 -10.83 8.71
C ALA A 28 0.85 -9.49 8.05
N LEU A 29 1.83 -8.60 7.83
CA LEU A 29 1.61 -7.35 7.12
C LEU A 29 1.13 -7.59 5.68
N LYS A 30 1.76 -8.52 4.97
CA LYS A 30 1.39 -8.86 3.59
C LYS A 30 -0.03 -9.44 3.51
N GLU A 31 -0.36 -10.35 4.41
CA GLU A 31 -1.70 -10.95 4.49
C GLU A 31 -2.78 -9.91 4.80
N MET A 32 -2.51 -9.01 5.76
CA MET A 32 -3.39 -7.91 6.12
C MET A 32 -3.68 -6.99 4.91
N VAL A 33 -2.63 -6.54 4.21
CA VAL A 33 -2.79 -5.68 3.02
C VAL A 33 -3.53 -6.41 1.90
N ALA A 34 -3.19 -7.67 1.63
CA ALA A 34 -3.89 -8.48 0.63
C ALA A 34 -5.38 -8.66 0.98
N GLY A 35 -5.70 -8.81 2.27
CA GLY A 35 -7.08 -8.84 2.77
C GLY A 35 -7.85 -7.57 2.41
N PHE A 36 -7.30 -6.39 2.74
CA PHE A 36 -7.94 -5.11 2.43
C PHE A 36 -8.15 -4.89 0.93
N LEU A 37 -7.15 -5.21 0.10
CA LEU A 37 -7.27 -5.07 -1.37
C LEU A 37 -8.30 -6.03 -1.96
N LYS A 38 -8.37 -7.26 -1.45
CA LYS A 38 -9.37 -8.25 -1.88
C LYS A 38 -10.78 -7.82 -1.47
N GLU A 39 -10.92 -7.19 -0.32
CA GLU A 39 -12.19 -6.65 0.15
C GLU A 39 -12.62 -5.42 -0.65
N SER A 40 -11.72 -4.48 -0.94
CA SER A 40 -12.04 -3.31 -1.75
C SER A 40 -12.49 -3.70 -3.16
N ALA A 41 -11.82 -4.68 -3.79
CA ALA A 41 -12.21 -5.19 -5.10
C ALA A 41 -13.62 -5.83 -5.14
N LYS A 42 -14.10 -6.39 -4.01
CA LYS A 42 -15.48 -6.93 -3.91
C LYS A 42 -16.53 -5.85 -3.71
N ASN A 43 -16.14 -4.77 -3.03
CA ASN A 43 -17.01 -3.65 -2.68
C ASN A 43 -17.01 -2.54 -3.74
N SER A 44 -16.15 -2.64 -4.75
CA SER A 44 -16.26 -1.91 -6.00
C SER A 44 -17.67 -2.11 -6.55
N ARG A 45 -18.50 -1.06 -6.46
CA ARG A 45 -19.85 -1.02 -7.03
C ARG A 45 -19.79 -0.90 -8.54
N ASP A 46 -19.07 -1.79 -9.20
CA ASP A 46 -19.26 -2.10 -10.61
C ASP A 46 -20.57 -2.89 -10.75
N GLU A 47 -21.69 -2.28 -10.34
CA GLU A 47 -22.84 -2.31 -11.24
C GLU A 47 -22.32 -1.57 -12.47
N PRO A 48 -22.28 -2.20 -13.66
CA PRO A 48 -21.72 -1.56 -14.83
C PRO A 48 -22.63 -0.39 -15.19
N SER A 49 -22.35 0.79 -14.64
CA SER A 49 -22.80 2.02 -15.25
C SER A 49 -22.37 1.93 -16.71
N VAL A 50 -23.29 2.18 -17.63
CA VAL A 50 -23.10 2.03 -19.09
C VAL A 50 -21.82 2.72 -19.59
N THR A 51 -21.27 3.66 -18.82
CA THR A 51 -19.99 4.35 -19.02
C THR A 51 -18.73 3.55 -18.64
N ALA A 52 -18.79 2.61 -17.69
CA ALA A 52 -17.64 1.79 -17.26
C ALA A 52 -17.24 0.74 -18.31
N ARG A 53 -18.16 0.30 -19.18
CA ARG A 53 -17.84 -0.59 -20.32
C ARG A 53 -17.12 0.15 -21.46
N ILE A 54 -17.03 1.48 -21.40
CA ILE A 54 -16.47 2.32 -22.46
C ILE A 54 -15.08 2.86 -22.09
N MET A 55 -14.68 2.85 -20.81
CA MET A 55 -13.35 3.31 -20.40
C MET A 55 -12.43 2.13 -20.03
N PRO A 56 -11.20 2.06 -20.59
CA PRO A 56 -10.19 1.13 -20.09
C PRO A 56 -9.92 1.42 -18.62
N THR A 57 -9.50 0.40 -17.86
CA THR A 57 -9.03 0.49 -16.48
C THR A 57 -8.20 1.75 -16.28
N VAL A 58 -8.82 2.81 -15.74
CA VAL A 58 -8.17 4.12 -15.64
C VAL A 58 -7.15 4.00 -14.51
N THR A 59 -5.87 3.89 -14.85
CA THR A 59 -4.81 3.97 -13.84
C THR A 59 -4.84 5.36 -13.21
N PRO A 60 -5.03 5.47 -11.88
CA PRO A 60 -5.10 6.77 -11.23
C PRO A 60 -3.77 7.52 -11.40
N LYS A 61 -3.85 8.81 -11.76
CA LYS A 61 -2.67 9.70 -11.81
C LYS A 61 -2.23 10.17 -10.41
N ALA A 62 -3.12 10.09 -9.43
CA ALA A 62 -2.88 10.46 -8.04
C ALA A 62 -3.81 9.66 -7.11
N ILE A 63 -3.38 9.44 -5.88
CA ILE A 63 -4.13 8.74 -4.82
C ILE A 63 -4.10 9.61 -3.56
N VAL A 64 -5.22 9.67 -2.84
CA VAL A 64 -5.31 10.26 -1.50
C VAL A 64 -5.72 9.17 -0.54
N ALA A 65 -4.89 8.88 0.46
CA ALA A 65 -5.12 7.81 1.41
C ALA A 65 -4.88 8.30 2.86
N PRO A 66 -5.64 7.79 3.84
CA PRO A 66 -5.41 8.06 5.25
C PRO A 66 -4.09 7.44 5.75
N HIS A 67 -3.52 8.00 6.81
CA HIS A 67 -2.22 7.58 7.35
C HIS A 67 -2.27 7.05 8.79
N ALA A 68 -3.46 6.71 9.30
CA ALA A 68 -3.60 6.12 10.63
C ALA A 68 -3.15 4.65 10.64
N GLY A 69 -3.15 4.03 11.82
CA GLY A 69 -2.88 2.59 11.94
C GLY A 69 -3.83 1.76 11.08
N PHE A 70 -3.33 0.66 10.52
CA PHE A 70 -4.05 -0.16 9.53
C PHE A 70 -5.34 -0.78 10.07
N ILE A 71 -5.42 -1.02 11.38
CA ILE A 71 -6.66 -1.48 12.03
C ILE A 71 -7.79 -0.45 11.93
N TYR A 72 -7.47 0.85 11.78
CA TYR A 72 -8.44 1.93 11.69
C TYR A 72 -8.67 2.39 10.26
N SER A 73 -7.63 2.42 9.44
CA SER A 73 -7.69 3.06 8.11
C SER A 73 -7.26 2.16 6.95
N GLY A 74 -6.88 0.91 7.19
CA GLY A 74 -6.36 0.01 6.15
C GLY A 74 -7.36 -0.26 5.02
N ALA A 75 -8.61 -0.59 5.37
CA ALA A 75 -9.66 -0.82 4.38
C ALA A 75 -9.98 0.44 3.54
N THR A 76 -10.02 1.62 4.16
CA THR A 76 -10.24 2.89 3.46
C THR A 76 -9.06 3.26 2.55
N ALA A 77 -7.83 3.01 2.97
CA ALA A 77 -6.65 3.20 2.12
C ALA A 77 -6.66 2.25 0.90
N ALA A 78 -7.21 1.04 1.04
CA ALA A 78 -7.29 0.06 -0.04
C ALA A 78 -8.35 0.35 -1.11
N SER A 79 -9.31 1.26 -0.84
CA SER A 79 -10.30 1.71 -1.83
C SER A 79 -9.87 2.94 -2.62
N ALA A 80 -8.67 3.46 -2.36
CA ALA A 80 -8.18 4.69 -2.96
C ALA A 80 -7.63 4.50 -4.39
#